data_AF-A0A357B3B7-F1
#
_entry.id   AF-A0A357B3B7-F1
#
_cell.length_a   1.000
_cell.length_b   1.000
_cell.length_c   1.000
_cell.angle_alpha   90.00
_cell.angle_beta   90.00
_cell.angle_gamma   90.00
#
_symmetry.space_group_name_H-M   'P 1'
#
loop_
_entity.id
_entity.type
_entity.pdbx_description
1 polymer ?
#
loop_
_entity_poly.entity_id
_entity_poly.type
_entity_poly.pdbx_seq_one_letter_code
_entity_poly.pdbx_strand_id
1 'polypeptide(L)'
;MDMESPSFFTINERESVDMDIINKTVRHKTFGEGEICDFRDNIISVRFGAAQKKFIFPDAFRDHLILTEKKSKQYVDGILARIDRDKQFKREKNKQEAEKKRFLRTLPLNAKSQAAFGFIDNDMQSVKKDWRLNSGYYRSGSSRGQPRTPARLYPNS
;
A
#
# COMPACT_ATOMS: atom_id res chain seq x y z
N MET A 1 -1.53 14.81 5.68
CA MET A 1 -2.50 14.05 4.86
C MET A 1 -2.19 12.59 5.08
N ASP A 2 -2.68 12.11 6.22
CA ASP A 2 -2.60 10.73 6.63
C ASP A 2 -3.48 9.94 5.68
N MET A 3 -2.85 9.28 4.71
CA MET A 3 -3.53 8.22 3.99
C MET A 3 -3.66 7.06 4.96
N GLU A 4 -4.76 7.09 5.70
CA GLU A 4 -5.31 5.93 6.38
C GLU A 4 -5.12 4.73 5.46
N SER A 5 -4.37 3.76 5.98
CA SER A 5 -4.22 2.49 5.30
C SER A 5 -5.63 1.93 5.19
N PRO A 6 -6.19 1.71 3.98
CA PRO A 6 -7.51 1.14 3.89
C PRO A 6 -7.40 -0.26 4.48
N SER A 7 -7.98 -0.45 5.66
CA SER A 7 -8.08 -1.76 6.29
C SER A 7 -8.80 -2.67 5.32
N PHE A 8 -8.15 -3.77 5.00
CA PHE A 8 -8.19 -4.42 3.69
C PHE A 8 -9.51 -5.12 3.30
N PHE A 9 -10.54 -5.01 4.14
CA PHE A 9 -11.88 -5.52 3.89
C PHE A 9 -12.86 -4.59 4.59
N THR A 10 -13.71 -3.93 3.80
CA THR A 10 -14.82 -3.11 4.29
C THR A 10 -15.74 -3.98 5.13
N ILE A 11 -16.35 -3.45 6.19
CA ILE A 11 -17.25 -4.21 7.09
C ILE A 11 -18.35 -4.94 6.29
N ASN A 12 -18.85 -4.35 5.20
CA ASN A 12 -19.83 -4.97 4.29
C ASN A 12 -19.30 -6.13 3.43
N GLU A 13 -17.98 -6.21 3.16
CA GLU A 13 -17.38 -7.34 2.44
C GLU A 13 -17.02 -8.49 3.40
N ARG A 14 -16.97 -8.25 4.71
CA ARG A 14 -16.66 -9.30 5.71
C ARG A 14 -17.84 -10.25 5.91
N GLU A 15 -19.06 -9.72 5.97
CA GLU A 15 -20.28 -10.53 6.13
C GLU A 15 -20.60 -11.39 4.90
N SER A 16 -20.20 -10.98 3.69
CA SER A 16 -20.40 -11.77 2.47
C SER A 16 -19.37 -12.89 2.29
N VAL A 17 -18.14 -12.68 2.78
CA VAL A 17 -17.12 -13.75 2.84
C VAL A 17 -17.57 -14.87 3.77
N ASP A 18 -18.08 -14.51 4.95
CA ASP A 18 -18.57 -15.44 5.97
C ASP A 18 -19.58 -16.46 5.41
N MET A 19 -20.57 -15.96 4.67
CA MET A 19 -21.61 -16.82 4.08
C MET A 19 -21.09 -17.75 2.98
N ASP A 20 -20.03 -17.36 2.26
CA ASP A 20 -19.52 -18.12 1.11
C ASP A 20 -18.50 -19.20 1.49
N ILE A 21 -17.86 -19.09 2.66
CA ILE A 21 -16.82 -20.05 3.11
C ILE A 21 -17.23 -20.94 4.30
N ILE A 22 -18.22 -20.54 5.11
CA ILE A 22 -18.71 -21.38 6.22
C ILE A 22 -19.40 -22.65 5.65
N ASN A 23 -19.20 -23.80 6.31
CA ASN A 23 -19.67 -25.13 5.89
C ASN A 23 -19.12 -25.62 4.54
N LYS A 24 -18.02 -25.02 4.05
CA LYS A 24 -17.35 -25.50 2.85
C LYS A 24 -16.31 -26.56 3.18
N THR A 25 -16.21 -27.55 2.31
CA THR A 25 -15.19 -28.59 2.40
C THR A 25 -13.84 -28.06 1.90
N VAL A 26 -12.84 -28.14 2.75
CA VAL A 26 -11.45 -27.80 2.48
C VAL A 26 -10.58 -29.04 2.62
N ARG A 27 -9.53 -29.12 1.81
CA ARG A 27 -8.52 -30.16 1.91
C ARG A 27 -7.21 -29.55 2.38
N HIS A 28 -6.73 -30.00 3.52
CA HIS A 28 -5.41 -29.66 4.03
C HIS A 28 -4.38 -30.69 3.59
N LYS A 29 -3.19 -30.24 3.18
CA LYS A 29 -2.13 -31.11 2.65
C LYS A 29 -1.71 -32.23 3.62
N THR A 30 -1.75 -31.95 4.92
CA THR A 30 -1.35 -32.89 6.00
C THR A 30 -2.51 -33.51 6.77
N PHE A 31 -3.67 -32.83 6.85
CA PHE A 31 -4.79 -33.24 7.73
C PHE A 31 -5.96 -33.84 6.94
N GLY A 32 -5.86 -33.89 5.60
CA GLY A 32 -6.90 -34.45 4.76
C GLY A 32 -8.08 -33.51 4.59
N GLU A 33 -9.28 -34.08 4.45
CA GLU A 33 -10.52 -33.33 4.27
C GLU A 33 -11.02 -32.78 5.61
N GLY A 34 -11.47 -31.53 5.58
CA GLY A 34 -12.02 -30.84 6.73
C GLY A 34 -13.12 -29.88 6.31
N GLU A 35 -13.90 -29.45 7.29
CA GLU A 35 -15.05 -28.57 7.10
C GLU A 35 -14.85 -27.28 7.89
N ILE A 36 -15.13 -26.13 7.29
CA ILE A 36 -15.06 -24.84 7.98
C ILE A 36 -16.28 -24.70 8.89
N CYS A 37 -16.06 -24.66 10.20
CA CYS A 37 -17.14 -24.56 11.19
C CYS A 37 -17.40 -23.13 11.68
N ASP A 38 -16.41 -22.24 11.65
CA ASP A 38 -16.53 -20.88 12.17
C ASP A 38 -15.55 -19.95 11.44
N PHE A 39 -15.89 -18.68 11.32
CA PHE A 39 -14.99 -17.63 10.87
C PHE A 39 -15.18 -16.40 11.76
N ARG A 40 -14.07 -15.91 12.33
CA ARG A 40 -14.05 -14.71 13.16
C ARG A 40 -12.77 -13.95 12.94
N ASP A 41 -12.86 -12.64 12.72
CA ASP A 41 -11.70 -11.74 12.68
C ASP A 41 -10.55 -12.23 11.77
N ASN A 42 -10.89 -12.69 10.56
CA ASN A 42 -9.94 -13.29 9.61
C ASN A 42 -9.28 -14.59 10.11
N ILE A 43 -9.94 -15.32 11.01
CA ILE A 43 -9.52 -16.64 11.48
C ILE A 43 -10.64 -17.63 11.17
N ILE A 44 -10.37 -18.60 10.31
CA ILE A 44 -11.25 -19.75 10.10
C ILE A 44 -10.93 -20.86 11.10
N SER A 45 -11.98 -21.49 11.64
CA SER A 45 -11.89 -22.75 12.35
C SER A 45 -12.31 -23.89 11.44
N VAL A 46 -11.42 -24.84 11.19
CA VAL A 46 -11.65 -26.02 10.35
C VAL A 46 -11.65 -27.27 11.22
N ARG A 47 -12.64 -28.13 11.03
CA ARG A 47 -12.73 -29.46 11.66
C ARG A 47 -12.24 -30.53 10.70
N PHE A 48 -11.17 -31.22 11.06
CA PHE A 48 -10.65 -32.40 10.39
C PHE A 48 -11.01 -33.65 11.19
N GLY A 49 -12.11 -34.31 10.84
CA GLY A 49 -12.63 -35.44 11.62
C GLY A 49 -12.89 -35.06 13.08
N ALA A 50 -12.10 -35.62 14.01
CA ALA A 50 -12.21 -35.34 15.45
C ALA A 50 -11.41 -34.11 15.93
N ALA A 51 -10.55 -33.52 15.11
CA ALA A 51 -9.67 -32.41 15.51
C ALA A 51 -10.13 -31.08 14.90
N GLN A 52 -10.19 -30.01 15.70
CA GLN A 52 -10.47 -28.65 15.23
C GLN A 52 -9.20 -27.80 15.24
N LYS A 53 -8.92 -27.09 14.15
CA LYS A 53 -7.76 -26.19 14.01
C LYS A 53 -8.17 -24.82 13.51
N LYS A 54 -7.45 -23.81 13.97
CA LYS A 54 -7.65 -22.41 13.58
C LYS A 54 -6.58 -21.99 12.58
N PHE A 55 -6.97 -21.27 11.54
CA PHE A 55 -6.07 -20.76 10.50
C PHE A 55 -6.41 -19.32 10.15
N ILE A 56 -5.40 -18.56 9.73
CA ILE A 56 -5.55 -17.15 9.37
C ILE A 56 -6.01 -17.05 7.91
N PHE A 57 -7.18 -16.48 7.67
CA PHE A 57 -7.69 -16.13 6.36
C PHE A 57 -7.10 -14.78 5.89
N PRO A 58 -6.85 -14.58 4.59
CA PRO A 58 -6.81 -15.57 3.51
C PRO A 58 -5.45 -16.29 3.41
N ASP A 59 -4.50 -16.00 4.28
CA ASP A 59 -3.10 -16.44 4.14
C ASP A 59 -2.93 -17.96 4.20
N ALA A 60 -3.75 -18.65 4.99
CA ALA A 60 -3.74 -20.10 5.12
C ALA A 60 -4.11 -20.84 3.83
N PHE A 61 -4.79 -20.18 2.89
CA PHE A 61 -5.12 -20.75 1.58
C PHE A 61 -3.94 -20.69 0.59
N ARG A 62 -2.84 -20.02 0.93
CA ARG A 62 -1.62 -20.02 0.10
C ARG A 62 -0.93 -21.39 0.12
N ASP A 63 -0.68 -21.91 1.32
CA ASP A 63 0.21 -23.06 1.49
C ASP A 63 -0.45 -24.29 2.13
N HIS A 64 -1.54 -24.09 2.88
CA HIS A 64 -2.04 -25.10 3.81
C HIS A 64 -3.43 -25.63 3.45
N LEU A 65 -4.32 -24.78 2.93
CA LEU A 65 -5.72 -25.12 2.67
C LEU A 65 -6.08 -24.99 1.19
N ILE A 66 -6.73 -26.02 0.65
CA ILE A 66 -7.24 -26.05 -0.72
C ILE A 66 -8.75 -26.23 -0.67
N LEU A 67 -9.52 -25.26 -1.17
CA LEU A 67 -10.97 -25.41 -1.33
C LEU A 67 -11.28 -26.43 -2.43
N THR A 68 -12.18 -27.37 -2.14
CA THR A 68 -12.63 -28.36 -3.13
C THR A 68 -13.55 -27.72 -4.17
N GLU A 69 -14.33 -26.71 -3.78
CA GLU A 69 -15.20 -25.98 -4.68
C GLU A 69 -14.44 -24.99 -5.58
N LYS A 70 -14.62 -25.10 -6.90
CA LYS A 70 -13.99 -24.21 -7.88
C LYS A 70 -14.37 -22.74 -7.71
N LYS A 71 -15.64 -22.45 -7.36
CA LYS A 71 -16.13 -21.07 -7.17
C LYS A 71 -15.45 -20.40 -5.98
N SER A 72 -15.46 -21.06 -4.82
CA SER A 72 -14.81 -20.55 -3.61
C SER A 72 -13.30 -20.43 -3.78
N LYS A 73 -12.67 -21.35 -4.52
CA LYS A 73 -11.23 -21.24 -4.84
C LYS A 73 -10.93 -19.97 -5.66
N GLN A 74 -11.67 -19.73 -6.75
CA GLN A 74 -11.48 -18.53 -7.58
C GLN A 74 -11.68 -17.23 -6.78
N TYR A 75 -12.64 -17.24 -5.85
CA TYR A 75 -12.88 -16.11 -4.96
C TYR A 75 -11.68 -15.82 -4.05
N VAL A 76 -11.15 -16.85 -3.37
CA VAL A 76 -9.97 -16.70 -2.50
C VAL A 76 -8.73 -16.31 -3.29
N ASP A 77 -8.52 -16.90 -4.48
CA ASP A 77 -7.41 -16.52 -5.38
C ASP A 77 -7.51 -15.03 -5.78
N GLY A 78 -8.72 -14.53 -6.06
CA GLY A 78 -8.96 -13.11 -6.36
C GLY A 78 -8.62 -12.18 -5.19
N ILE A 79 -8.99 -12.58 -3.98
CA ILE A 79 -8.63 -11.85 -2.74
C ILE A 79 -7.11 -11.82 -2.54
N LEU A 80 -6.45 -12.98 -2.67
CA LEU A 80 -5.00 -13.09 -2.52
C LEU A 80 -4.26 -12.22 -3.52
N ALA A 81 -4.71 -12.21 -4.79
CA ALA A 81 -4.14 -11.38 -5.84
C ALA A 81 -4.26 -9.88 -5.54
N ARG A 82 -5.39 -9.44 -4.97
CA ARG A 82 -5.59 -8.04 -4.54
C ARG A 82 -4.63 -7.66 -3.41
N ILE A 83 -4.50 -8.52 -2.41
CA ILE A 83 -3.58 -8.33 -1.28
C ILE A 83 -2.13 -8.24 -1.75
N ASP A 84 -1.71 -9.14 -2.65
CA ASP A 84 -0.34 -9.14 -3.17
C ASP A 84 -0.05 -7.89 -3.99
N ARG A 85 -1.01 -7.41 -4.79
CA ARG A 85 -0.88 -6.18 -5.57
C ARG A 85 -0.65 -4.96 -4.67
N ASP A 86 -1.45 -4.79 -3.62
CA ASP A 86 -1.28 -3.61 -2.77
C ASP A 86 -0.04 -3.74 -1.88
N LYS A 87 0.33 -4.96 -1.45
CA LYS A 87 1.62 -5.20 -0.77
C LYS A 87 2.79 -4.81 -1.67
N GLN A 88 2.76 -5.21 -2.94
CA GLN A 88 3.78 -4.84 -3.92
C GLN A 88 3.82 -3.32 -4.14
N PHE A 89 2.67 -2.68 -4.34
CA PHE A 89 2.57 -1.24 -4.51
C PHE A 89 3.13 -0.47 -3.30
N LYS A 90 2.78 -0.90 -2.08
CA LYS A 90 3.27 -0.29 -0.83
C LYS A 90 4.78 -0.52 -0.64
N ARG A 91 5.29 -1.70 -0.98
CA ARG A 91 6.74 -2.00 -0.96
C ARG A 91 7.50 -1.12 -1.94
N GLU A 92 6.99 -0.98 -3.15
CA GLU A 92 7.62 -0.17 -4.20
C GLU A 92 7.64 1.32 -3.79
N LYS A 93 6.51 1.85 -3.31
CA LYS A 93 6.44 3.23 -2.81
C LYS A 93 7.42 3.46 -1.65
N ASN A 94 7.47 2.55 -0.69
CA ASN A 94 8.40 2.63 0.44
C ASN A 94 9.86 2.57 -0.01
N LYS A 95 10.16 1.74 -1.02
CA LYS A 95 11.50 1.65 -1.60
C LYS A 95 11.90 2.95 -2.28
N GLN A 96 11.02 3.51 -3.12
CA GLN A 96 11.25 4.80 -3.77
C GLN A 96 11.42 5.94 -2.77
N GLU A 97 10.62 5.96 -1.70
CA GLU A 97 10.76 6.96 -0.64
C GLU A 97 12.08 6.80 0.14
N ALA A 98 12.47 5.56 0.45
CA ALA A 98 13.75 5.27 1.10
C ALA A 98 14.94 5.65 0.20
N GLU A 99 14.88 5.35 -1.09
CA GLU A 99 15.90 5.76 -2.08
C GLU A 99 15.97 7.27 -2.23
N LYS A 100 14.82 7.95 -2.34
CA LYS A 100 14.75 9.42 -2.37
C LYS A 100 15.36 10.02 -1.12
N LYS A 101 15.03 9.50 0.07
CA LYS A 101 15.58 9.98 1.34
C LYS A 101 17.08 9.74 1.42
N ARG A 102 17.57 8.60 0.96
CA ARG A 102 19.02 8.31 0.88
C ARG A 102 19.71 9.30 -0.06
N PHE A 103 19.16 9.52 -1.25
CA PHE A 103 19.67 10.49 -2.20
C PHE A 103 19.73 11.90 -1.61
N LEU A 104 18.64 12.38 -0.99
CA LEU A 104 18.63 13.69 -0.34
C LEU A 104 19.68 13.81 0.77
N ARG A 105 19.99 12.73 1.50
CA ARG A 105 21.06 12.71 2.51
C ARG A 105 22.47 12.74 1.91
N THR A 106 22.65 12.29 0.67
CA THR A 106 23.95 12.34 -0.02
C THR A 106 24.27 13.71 -0.60
N LEU A 107 23.25 14.55 -0.82
CA LEU A 107 23.46 15.88 -1.36
C LEU A 107 24.15 16.79 -0.32
N PRO A 108 25.05 17.68 -0.77
CA PRO A 108 25.78 18.56 0.14
C PRO A 108 24.83 19.58 0.76
N LEU A 109 24.78 19.61 2.09
CA LEU A 109 24.06 20.61 2.86
C LEU A 109 25.02 21.72 3.25
N ASN A 110 24.76 22.95 2.82
CA ASN A 110 25.56 24.11 3.20
C ASN A 110 24.74 25.04 4.08
N ALA A 111 25.24 25.35 5.28
CA ALA A 111 24.58 26.28 6.20
C ALA A 111 24.44 27.70 5.62
N LYS A 112 25.21 28.04 4.58
CA LYS A 112 25.13 29.31 3.85
C LYS A 112 24.22 29.25 2.63
N SER A 113 23.52 28.14 2.39
CA SER A 113 22.50 28.03 1.33
C SER A 113 21.35 28.98 1.65
N GLN A 114 21.25 30.07 0.89
CA GLN A 114 20.18 31.06 1.02
C GLN A 114 19.65 31.41 -0.37
N ALA A 115 18.36 31.70 -0.47
CA ALA A 115 17.76 32.28 -1.66
C ALA A 115 16.73 33.35 -1.28
N ALA A 116 16.68 34.40 -2.08
CA ALA A 116 15.67 35.44 -2.00
C ALA A 116 14.69 35.26 -3.16
N PHE A 117 13.41 35.11 -2.84
CA PHE A 117 12.33 35.03 -3.82
C PHE A 117 11.48 36.28 -3.75
N GLY A 118 11.19 36.87 -4.91
CA GLY A 118 10.20 37.94 -5.01
C GLY A 118 8.78 37.36 -5.00
N PHE A 119 7.86 38.07 -4.35
CA PHE A 119 6.42 37.79 -4.40
C PHE A 119 5.77 38.40 -5.66
N ILE A 120 6.37 38.16 -6.82
CA ILE A 120 5.85 38.61 -8.12
C ILE A 120 4.98 37.49 -8.70
N ASP A 121 5.56 36.30 -8.86
CA ASP A 121 4.85 35.08 -9.28
C ASP A 121 4.30 34.28 -8.09
N ASN A 122 4.67 34.68 -6.87
CA ASN A 122 4.29 34.02 -5.63
C ASN A 122 3.37 34.92 -4.82
N ASP A 123 2.20 34.42 -4.42
CA ASP A 123 1.34 35.10 -3.45
C ASP A 123 1.79 34.81 -2.01
N MET A 124 1.90 35.85 -1.19
CA MET A 124 2.38 35.75 0.18
C MET A 124 1.49 34.87 1.06
N GLN A 125 0.16 34.94 0.90
CA GLN A 125 -0.76 34.16 1.73
C GLN A 125 -0.69 32.67 1.41
N SER A 126 -0.65 32.35 0.11
CA SER A 126 -0.51 30.99 -0.39
C SER A 126 0.81 30.35 0.03
N VAL A 127 1.92 31.08 -0.08
CA VAL A 127 3.24 30.62 0.38
C VAL A 127 3.25 30.33 1.88
N LYS A 128 2.68 31.21 2.71
CA LYS A 128 2.63 31.01 4.16
C LYS A 128 1.79 29.80 4.58
N LYS A 129 0.75 29.48 3.81
CA LYS A 129 -0.14 28.36 4.07
C LYS A 129 0.48 27.02 3.68
N ASP A 130 1.01 26.93 2.46
CA ASP A 130 1.41 25.65 1.88
C ASP A 130 2.94 25.42 1.92
N TRP A 131 3.70 26.44 2.32
CA TRP A 131 5.17 26.46 2.31
C TRP A 131 5.77 26.07 0.95
N ARG A 132 5.10 26.48 -0.14
CA ARG A 132 5.50 26.22 -1.53
C ARG A 132 5.83 27.53 -2.22
N LEU A 133 6.94 27.54 -2.95
CA LEU A 133 7.44 28.69 -3.70
C LEU A 133 7.67 28.28 -5.15
N ASN A 134 7.29 29.14 -6.09
CA ASN A 134 7.64 29.05 -7.50
C ASN A 134 8.95 29.82 -7.75
N SER A 135 9.92 29.16 -8.36
CA SER A 135 11.22 29.73 -8.74
C SER A 135 11.20 30.40 -10.13
N GLY A 136 10.03 30.49 -10.77
CA GLY A 136 9.83 31.01 -12.12
C GLY A 136 10.09 29.96 -13.20
N TYR A 137 10.06 30.39 -14.46
CA TYR A 137 10.20 29.51 -15.62
C TYR A 137 11.34 29.96 -16.55
N TYR A 138 11.93 29.02 -17.29
CA TYR A 138 12.89 29.37 -18.34
C TYR A 138 12.18 30.13 -19.48
N ARG A 139 12.70 31.31 -19.84
CA ARG A 139 12.08 32.18 -20.87
C ARG A 139 12.45 31.80 -22.31
N SER A 140 13.50 31.02 -22.50
CA SER A 140 14.05 30.65 -23.81
C SER A 140 14.83 29.33 -23.75
N GLY A 141 15.27 28.83 -24.91
CA GLY A 141 16.00 27.56 -25.06
C GLY A 141 15.09 26.33 -25.05
N SER A 142 15.69 25.14 -25.10
CA SER A 142 14.96 23.86 -25.17
C SER A 142 14.11 23.58 -23.92
N SER A 143 14.41 24.23 -22.80
CA SER A 143 13.65 24.11 -21.54
C SER A 143 12.63 25.23 -21.35
N ARG A 144 12.35 26.05 -22.37
CA ARG A 144 11.40 27.18 -22.30
C ARG A 144 10.05 26.70 -21.73
N GLY A 145 9.55 27.41 -20.72
CA GLY A 145 8.29 27.09 -20.04
C GLY A 145 8.41 26.05 -18.91
N GLN A 146 9.56 25.41 -18.72
CA GLN A 146 9.78 24.52 -17.57
C GLN A 146 10.15 25.33 -16.31
N PRO A 147 9.78 24.86 -15.11
CA PRO A 147 10.19 25.47 -13.85
C PRO A 147 11.71 25.59 -13.74
N ARG A 148 12.19 26.71 -13.23
CA ARG A 148 13.62 26.99 -13.10
C ARG A 148 14.19 26.30 -11.87
N THR A 149 15.14 25.38 -12.05
CA THR A 149 15.86 24.77 -10.93
C THR A 149 16.93 25.73 -10.40
N PRO A 150 16.95 26.08 -9.10
CA PRO A 150 18.00 26.91 -8.52
C PRO A 150 19.38 26.27 -8.67
N ALA A 151 20.38 27.03 -9.11
CA ALA A 151 21.72 26.50 -9.37
C ALA A 151 22.56 26.25 -8.09
N ARG A 152 22.19 26.87 -6.97
CA ARG A 152 22.96 26.84 -5.71
C ARG A 152 22.17 26.32 -4.51
N LEU A 153 20.95 25.84 -4.73
CA LEU A 153 20.16 25.19 -3.69
C LEU A 153 19.96 23.73 -4.05
N TYR A 154 20.31 22.85 -3.13
CA TYR A 154 19.99 21.45 -3.26
C TYR A 154 18.59 21.21 -2.69
N PRO A 155 17.85 20.20 -3.18
CA PRO A 155 16.54 19.82 -2.65
C PRO A 155 16.50 19.45 -1.15
N ASN A 156 17.67 19.28 -0.52
CA ASN A 156 17.80 19.02 0.91
C ASN A 156 18.19 20.26 1.73
N SER A 157 18.45 21.41 1.09
CA SER A 157 18.80 22.69 1.73
C SER A 157 17.62 23.33 2.45
#